data_AF-A0A1J1CCC6-F1
#
_entry.id   AF-A0A1J1CCC6-F1
#
_cell.length_a   1.000
_cell.length_b   1.000
_cell.length_c   1.000
_cell.angle_alpha   90.00
_cell.angle_beta   90.00
_cell.angle_gamma   90.00
#
_symmetry.space_group_name_H-M   'P 1'
#
loop_
_entity.id
_entity.type
_entity.pdbx_description
1 polymer ?
#
loop_
_entity_poly.entity_id
_entity_poly.type
_entity_poly.pdbx_seq_one_letter_code
_entity_poly.pdbx_strand_id
1 'polypeptide(L)'
;MGRLTKKQKRRIRHFLKAKAGIDQKKEIIHSGDVPKYIARHIPFIRRLARNIDQLLIVSSFVEPPIKTGLIDRFLVLAELEQLKAIICLNKIDLLEDLSEAQEIAEMYRKIGYPVYLTSASSGEGIHELFEALKGHDTALAGHSGVGKSSLLNAMAPELKIHVNEVSPSTKKGRHTTTRVKVYEMAPATRVIDLPGLKLLDFIDIHYAEARLFYREFVELADNCKFNDCQHITEDQCAVKEALARGEVHPLRYESYLNLVDSLKNFA
;
A
#
# COMPACT_ATOMS: atom_id res chain seq x y z
N MET A 1 12.04 -2.37 -23.94
CA MET A 1 12.40 -1.31 -22.97
C MET A 1 13.69 -0.62 -23.40
N GLY A 2 13.62 0.64 -23.87
CA GLY A 2 14.81 1.37 -24.34
C GLY A 2 15.60 1.99 -23.19
N ARG A 3 16.89 1.65 -23.06
CA ARG A 3 17.79 2.29 -22.07
C ARG A 3 17.78 3.81 -22.24
N LEU A 4 17.66 4.55 -21.14
CA LEU A 4 17.75 6.01 -21.11
C LEU A 4 19.07 6.48 -21.76
N THR A 5 18.94 7.37 -22.74
CA THR A 5 20.07 7.99 -23.44
C THR A 5 20.92 8.83 -22.48
N LYS A 6 22.21 9.01 -22.78
CA LYS A 6 23.12 9.88 -22.01
C LYS A 6 22.57 11.32 -21.87
N LYS A 7 21.82 11.81 -22.87
CA LYS A 7 21.16 13.12 -22.88
C LYS A 7 20.00 13.20 -21.87
N GLN A 8 19.19 12.14 -21.75
CA GLN A 8 18.13 12.01 -20.74
C GLN A 8 18.71 11.93 -19.33
N LYS A 9 19.75 11.11 -19.11
CA LYS A 9 20.44 11.00 -17.81
C LYS A 9 21.08 12.33 -17.36
N ARG A 10 21.56 13.15 -18.30
CA ARG A 10 22.12 14.50 -18.02
C ARG A 10 21.03 15.50 -17.65
N ARG A 11 19.86 15.47 -18.32
CA ARG A 11 18.70 16.32 -17.98
C ARG A 11 18.10 15.98 -16.61
N ILE A 12 18.01 14.69 -16.26
CA ILE A 12 17.57 14.24 -14.94
C ILE A 12 18.53 14.76 -13.85
N ARG A 13 19.84 14.60 -14.03
CA ARG A 13 20.84 15.15 -13.09
C ARG A 13 20.78 16.67 -12.97
N HIS A 14 20.55 17.39 -14.07
CA HIS A 14 20.38 18.85 -14.06
C HIS A 14 19.11 19.27 -13.31
N PHE A 15 17.98 18.58 -13.52
CA PHE A 15 16.73 18.83 -12.80
C PHE A 15 16.88 18.58 -11.29
N LEU A 16 17.54 17.48 -10.90
CA LEU A 16 17.83 17.17 -9.50
C LEU A 16 18.80 18.18 -8.85
N LYS A 17 19.85 18.62 -9.59
CA LYS A 17 20.79 19.65 -9.12
C LYS A 17 20.17 21.06 -9.03
N ALA A 18 19.32 21.44 -9.98
CA ALA A 18 18.63 22.74 -9.95
C ALA A 18 17.64 22.85 -8.77
N LYS A 19 17.09 21.72 -8.31
CA LYS A 19 16.24 21.65 -7.11
C LYS A 19 17.02 21.58 -5.78
N ALA A 20 18.32 21.29 -5.80
CA ALA A 20 19.15 21.34 -4.58
C ALA A 20 19.36 22.77 -4.06
N GLY A 21 19.02 23.80 -4.86
CA GLY A 21 19.03 25.21 -4.47
C GLY A 21 17.64 25.81 -4.22
N ILE A 22 16.58 25.01 -4.15
CA ILE A 22 15.24 25.50 -3.79
C ILE A 22 15.02 25.25 -2.31
N ASP A 23 14.81 26.35 -1.59
CA ASP A 23 14.49 26.52 -0.17
C ASP A 23 13.93 25.25 0.51
N GLN A 24 14.63 24.78 1.54
CA GLN A 24 14.37 23.56 2.32
C GLN A 24 12.99 23.54 3.03
N LYS A 25 12.15 24.56 2.82
CA LYS A 25 10.87 24.79 3.47
C LYS A 25 9.63 24.20 2.76
N LYS A 26 9.78 23.48 1.64
CA LYS A 26 8.63 22.81 1.00
C LYS A 26 8.83 21.30 0.90
N GLU A 27 8.29 20.57 1.88
CA GLU A 27 8.36 19.10 2.03
C GLU A 27 7.39 18.31 1.14
N ILE A 28 6.46 18.97 0.45
CA ILE A 28 5.41 18.33 -0.37
C ILE A 28 5.57 18.75 -1.84
N ILE A 29 5.56 17.78 -2.76
CA ILE A 29 5.58 18.02 -4.21
C ILE A 29 4.20 17.68 -4.76
N HIS A 30 3.54 18.62 -5.44
CA HIS A 30 2.26 18.33 -6.08
C HIS A 30 2.50 17.54 -7.37
N SER A 31 1.61 16.60 -7.69
CA SER A 31 1.72 15.71 -8.85
C SER A 31 1.84 16.46 -10.20
N GLY A 32 1.35 17.71 -10.28
CA GLY A 32 1.49 18.59 -11.44
C GLY A 32 2.88 19.20 -11.64
N ASP A 33 3.75 19.18 -10.62
CA ASP A 33 5.08 19.82 -10.64
C ASP A 33 6.19 18.91 -11.19
N VAL A 34 5.86 17.66 -11.52
CA VAL A 34 6.79 16.67 -12.07
C VAL A 34 6.47 16.43 -13.54
N PRO A 35 7.37 16.78 -14.48
CA PRO A 35 7.16 16.50 -15.90
C PRO A 35 6.82 15.01 -16.14
N LYS A 36 5.76 14.72 -16.90
CA LYS A 36 5.21 13.36 -17.10
C LYS A 36 6.25 12.28 -17.47
N TYR A 37 7.31 12.64 -18.18
CA TYR A 37 8.38 11.69 -18.58
C TYR A 37 9.36 11.35 -17.44
N ILE A 38 9.50 12.25 -16.44
CA ILE A 38 10.28 12.01 -15.22
C ILE A 38 9.43 11.23 -14.22
N ALA A 39 8.12 11.49 -14.20
CA ALA A 39 7.17 10.85 -13.30
C ALA A 39 7.21 9.30 -13.37
N ARG A 40 7.45 8.74 -14.56
CA ARG A 40 7.58 7.29 -14.77
C ARG A 40 8.84 6.64 -14.16
N HIS A 41 9.79 7.44 -13.68
CA HIS A 41 11.07 6.94 -13.17
C HIS A 41 11.27 7.22 -11.67
N ILE A 42 10.29 7.84 -11.02
CA ILE A 42 10.30 8.11 -9.58
C ILE A 42 9.15 7.32 -8.97
N PRO A 43 9.39 6.52 -7.92
CA PRO A 43 8.34 5.84 -7.17
C PRO A 43 7.19 6.82 -6.81
N PHE A 44 5.95 6.43 -7.10
CA PHE A 44 4.74 7.28 -7.03
C PHE A 44 4.58 7.97 -5.67
N ILE A 45 4.79 7.24 -4.59
CA ILE A 45 4.61 7.78 -3.24
C ILE A 45 5.72 8.79 -2.94
N ARG A 46 6.96 8.49 -3.33
CA ARG A 46 8.11 9.40 -3.20
C ARG A 46 8.01 10.65 -4.08
N ARG A 47 7.14 10.66 -5.10
CA ARG A 47 6.80 11.88 -5.84
C ARG A 47 5.91 12.83 -5.04
N LEU A 48 5.12 12.33 -4.11
CA LEU A 48 4.14 13.12 -3.36
C LEU A 48 4.72 13.67 -2.05
N ALA A 49 5.54 12.89 -1.35
CA ALA A 49 6.31 13.36 -0.19
C ALA A 49 7.68 12.67 -0.11
N ARG A 50 8.73 13.43 0.21
CA ARG A 50 10.12 13.02 -0.02
C ARG A 50 10.72 12.07 1.02
N ASN A 51 10.04 11.76 2.12
CA ASN A 51 10.60 11.01 3.25
C ASN A 51 9.73 9.83 3.72
N ILE A 52 8.70 9.44 2.98
CA ILE A 52 7.86 8.29 3.35
C ILE A 52 8.69 7.00 3.33
N ASP A 53 8.67 6.28 4.44
CA ASP A 53 9.36 5.01 4.65
C ASP A 53 8.43 3.87 5.08
N GLN A 54 7.19 4.19 5.48
CA GLN A 54 6.15 3.23 5.84
C GLN A 54 4.87 3.41 5.02
N LEU A 55 4.15 2.32 4.77
CA LEU A 55 2.79 2.31 4.23
C LEU A 55 1.86 1.61 5.22
N LEU A 56 0.94 2.35 5.83
CA LEU A 56 -0.11 1.80 6.68
C LEU A 56 -1.37 1.51 5.84
N ILE A 57 -1.69 0.24 5.69
CA ILE A 57 -2.83 -0.28 4.94
C ILE A 57 -3.97 -0.56 5.92
N VAL A 58 -5.00 0.30 5.90
CA VAL A 58 -6.18 0.15 6.76
C VAL A 58 -7.30 -0.53 5.98
N SER A 59 -7.80 -1.64 6.52
CA SER A 59 -8.99 -2.35 6.05
C SER A 59 -9.93 -2.61 7.23
N SER A 60 -11.17 -2.99 6.94
CA SER A 60 -12.16 -3.41 7.94
C SER A 60 -12.93 -4.62 7.43
N PHE A 61 -13.48 -5.42 8.35
CA PHE A 61 -14.39 -6.53 8.01
C PHE A 61 -15.82 -6.05 7.80
N VAL A 62 -16.19 -4.95 8.45
CA VAL A 62 -17.54 -4.41 8.44
C VAL A 62 -17.49 -2.97 7.93
N GLU A 63 -18.36 -2.67 6.97
CA GLU A 63 -18.55 -1.32 6.41
C GLU A 63 -17.26 -0.60 5.94
N PRO A 64 -16.65 -1.00 4.82
CA PRO A 64 -17.07 -2.07 3.90
C PRO A 64 -16.51 -3.46 4.29
N PRO A 65 -17.05 -4.55 3.68
CA PRO A 65 -16.46 -5.88 3.76
C PRO A 65 -15.00 -5.90 3.32
N ILE A 66 -14.22 -6.74 3.98
CA ILE A 66 -12.80 -6.89 3.67
C ILE A 66 -12.60 -7.37 2.23
N LYS A 67 -11.58 -6.82 1.57
CA LYS A 67 -11.14 -7.24 0.23
C LYS A 67 -9.64 -7.47 0.28
N THR A 68 -9.22 -8.71 0.51
CA THR A 68 -7.81 -9.10 0.59
C THR A 68 -7.04 -8.71 -0.66
N GLY A 69 -7.62 -8.87 -1.85
CA GLY A 69 -6.97 -8.44 -3.09
C GLY A 69 -6.66 -6.94 -3.19
N LEU A 70 -7.33 -6.09 -2.38
CA LEU A 70 -6.95 -4.69 -2.26
C LEU A 70 -5.72 -4.50 -1.37
N ILE A 71 -5.68 -5.20 -0.25
CA ILE A 71 -4.52 -5.20 0.66
C ILE A 71 -3.30 -5.65 -0.15
N ASP A 72 -3.42 -6.76 -0.87
CA ASP A 72 -2.38 -7.31 -1.72
C ASP A 72 -1.84 -6.33 -2.76
N ARG A 73 -2.72 -5.55 -3.40
CA ARG A 73 -2.31 -4.50 -4.33
C ARG A 73 -1.53 -3.37 -3.64
N PHE A 74 -1.88 -3.01 -2.40
CA PHE A 74 -1.07 -2.06 -1.62
C PHE A 74 0.25 -2.65 -1.18
N LEU A 75 0.30 -3.95 -0.87
CA LEU A 75 1.55 -4.65 -0.57
C LEU A 75 2.47 -4.66 -1.79
N VAL A 76 1.94 -4.96 -2.99
CA VAL A 76 2.69 -4.86 -4.24
C VAL A 76 3.23 -3.44 -4.45
N LEU A 77 2.42 -2.41 -4.20
CA LEU A 77 2.87 -1.02 -4.26
C LEU A 77 3.98 -0.75 -3.22
N ALA A 78 3.86 -1.24 -1.99
CA ALA A 78 4.87 -1.05 -0.96
C ALA A 78 6.20 -1.72 -1.35
N GLU A 79 6.16 -2.94 -1.89
CA GLU A 79 7.36 -3.64 -2.36
C GLU A 79 8.00 -2.92 -3.56
N LEU A 80 7.19 -2.45 -4.52
CA LEU A 80 7.65 -1.64 -5.65
C LEU A 80 8.33 -0.33 -5.20
N GLU A 81 7.76 0.33 -4.19
CA GLU A 81 8.24 1.60 -3.65
C GLU A 81 9.34 1.41 -2.58
N GLN A 82 9.62 0.16 -2.19
CA GLN A 82 10.53 -0.23 -1.10
C GLN A 82 10.15 0.43 0.24
N LEU A 83 8.88 0.33 0.60
CA LEU A 83 8.30 0.83 1.84
C LEU A 83 8.04 -0.33 2.80
N LYS A 84 8.19 -0.08 4.11
CA LYS A 84 7.75 -1.03 5.13
C LYS A 84 6.21 -1.01 5.19
N ALA A 85 5.57 -2.08 4.74
CA ALA A 85 4.12 -2.21 4.82
C ALA A 85 3.67 -2.67 6.21
N ILE A 86 2.62 -2.04 6.73
CA ILE A 86 1.93 -2.42 7.96
C ILE A 86 0.44 -2.58 7.63
N ILE A 87 -0.17 -3.66 8.09
CA ILE A 87 -1.60 -3.90 7.88
C ILE A 87 -2.35 -3.63 9.18
N CYS A 88 -3.42 -2.85 9.10
CA CYS A 88 -4.36 -2.61 10.17
C CYS A 88 -5.74 -3.12 9.75
N LEU A 89 -6.24 -4.11 10.47
CA LEU A 89 -7.60 -4.62 10.33
C LEU A 89 -8.45 -4.00 11.45
N ASN A 90 -9.15 -2.94 11.10
CA ASN A 90 -9.90 -2.10 12.02
C ASN A 90 -11.37 -2.53 12.15
N LYS A 91 -12.03 -1.98 13.17
CA LYS A 91 -13.44 -2.22 13.53
C LYS A 91 -13.71 -3.66 13.98
N ILE A 92 -12.76 -4.26 14.68
CA ILE A 92 -12.95 -5.62 15.23
C ILE A 92 -14.07 -5.69 16.28
N ASP A 93 -14.44 -4.55 16.87
CA ASP A 93 -15.58 -4.40 17.78
C ASP A 93 -16.93 -4.69 17.12
N LEU A 94 -17.00 -4.66 15.78
CA LEU A 94 -18.22 -4.98 15.03
C LEU A 94 -18.33 -6.47 14.66
N LEU A 95 -17.33 -7.28 15.02
CA LEU A 95 -17.33 -8.71 14.75
C LEU A 95 -17.87 -9.47 15.96
N GLU A 96 -18.87 -10.33 15.71
CA GLU A 96 -19.36 -11.27 16.72
C GLU A 96 -18.34 -12.40 16.97
N ASP A 97 -17.57 -12.76 15.94
CA ASP A 97 -16.49 -13.76 15.98
C ASP A 97 -15.22 -13.20 15.33
N LEU A 98 -14.10 -13.33 16.02
CA LEU A 98 -12.79 -12.87 15.57
C LEU A 98 -12.02 -13.94 14.77
N SER A 99 -12.55 -15.16 14.62
CA SER A 99 -11.88 -16.27 13.94
C SER A 99 -11.41 -15.90 12.52
N GLU A 100 -12.29 -15.32 11.70
CA GLU A 100 -11.95 -14.86 10.35
C GLU A 100 -10.88 -13.77 10.38
N ALA A 101 -10.98 -12.83 11.33
CA ALA A 101 -10.01 -11.76 11.48
C ALA A 101 -8.62 -12.27 11.88
N GLN A 102 -8.57 -13.26 12.75
CA GLN A 102 -7.35 -13.93 13.16
C GLN A 102 -6.75 -14.73 12.02
N GLU A 103 -7.55 -15.49 11.28
CA GLU A 103 -7.09 -16.27 10.13
C GLU A 103 -6.44 -15.38 9.06
N ILE A 104 -7.12 -14.29 8.68
CA ILE A 104 -6.56 -13.33 7.70
C ILE A 104 -5.30 -12.65 8.25
N ALA A 105 -5.29 -12.28 9.54
CA ALA A 105 -4.09 -11.68 10.14
C ALA A 105 -2.91 -12.65 10.15
N GLU A 106 -3.14 -13.91 10.49
CA GLU A 106 -2.11 -14.96 10.48
C GLU A 106 -1.58 -15.24 9.07
N MET A 107 -2.45 -15.25 8.07
CA MET A 107 -2.05 -15.38 6.67
C MET A 107 -0.97 -14.34 6.29
N TYR A 108 -1.19 -13.07 6.61
CA TYR A 108 -0.22 -12.01 6.30
C TYR A 108 1.01 -12.02 7.21
N ARG A 109 0.85 -12.38 8.50
CA ARG A 109 1.97 -12.51 9.43
C ARG A 109 2.93 -13.63 9.02
N LYS A 110 2.42 -14.77 8.55
CA LYS A 110 3.23 -15.91 8.08
C LYS A 110 4.15 -15.54 6.92
N ILE A 111 3.75 -14.59 6.07
CA ILE A 111 4.56 -14.07 4.95
C ILE A 111 5.35 -12.80 5.34
N GLY A 112 5.45 -12.49 6.63
CA GLY A 112 6.35 -11.48 7.17
C GLY A 112 5.81 -10.05 7.23
N TYR A 113 4.50 -9.83 7.10
CA TYR A 113 3.91 -8.50 7.31
C TYR A 113 3.40 -8.33 8.75
N PRO A 114 3.70 -7.21 9.43
CA PRO A 114 3.07 -6.88 10.70
C PRO A 114 1.58 -6.57 10.48
N VAL A 115 0.73 -7.19 11.30
CA VAL A 115 -0.73 -7.01 11.27
C VAL A 115 -1.22 -6.65 12.66
N TYR A 116 -1.99 -5.56 12.74
CA TYR A 116 -2.66 -5.10 13.95
C TYR A 116 -4.17 -5.23 13.79
N LEU A 117 -4.81 -5.94 14.71
CA LEU A 117 -6.26 -5.96 14.86
C LEU A 117 -6.61 -4.77 15.76
N THR A 118 -7.50 -3.89 15.31
CA THR A 118 -7.78 -2.64 16.04
C THR A 118 -9.26 -2.32 16.11
N SER A 119 -9.63 -1.57 17.14
CA SER A 119 -10.90 -0.87 17.22
C SER A 119 -10.68 0.58 17.65
N ALA A 120 -11.00 1.51 16.77
CA ALA A 120 -10.93 2.94 17.10
C ALA A 120 -11.98 3.37 18.14
N SER A 121 -13.06 2.61 18.30
CA SER A 121 -14.15 2.91 19.24
C SER A 121 -13.82 2.41 20.65
N SER A 122 -13.30 1.18 20.79
CA SER A 122 -12.93 0.60 22.09
C SER A 122 -11.52 0.97 22.53
N GLY A 123 -10.64 1.37 21.60
CA GLY A 123 -9.22 1.63 21.84
C GLY A 123 -8.33 0.39 21.72
N GLU A 124 -8.91 -0.79 21.44
CA GLU A 124 -8.16 -2.03 21.30
C GLU A 124 -7.14 -1.97 20.16
N GLY A 125 -5.90 -2.40 20.42
CA GLY A 125 -4.81 -2.46 19.44
C GLY A 125 -4.25 -1.11 19.00
N ILE A 126 -4.79 0.01 19.49
CA ILE A 126 -4.40 1.37 19.06
C ILE A 126 -2.99 1.72 19.53
N HIS A 127 -2.63 1.33 20.76
CA HIS A 127 -1.32 1.61 21.32
C HIS A 127 -0.21 0.85 20.57
N GLU A 128 -0.43 -0.45 20.30
CA GLU A 128 0.50 -1.30 19.57
C GLU A 128 0.69 -0.82 18.13
N LEU A 129 -0.40 -0.43 17.47
CA LEU A 129 -0.33 0.17 16.14
C LEU A 129 0.48 1.49 16.19
N PHE A 130 0.22 2.36 17.16
CA PHE A 130 0.91 3.64 17.28
C PHE A 130 2.42 3.49 17.49
N GLU A 131 2.85 2.57 18.37
CA GLU A 131 4.27 2.31 18.58
C GLU A 131 4.96 1.79 17.30
N ALA A 132 4.24 1.09 16.42
CA ALA A 132 4.78 0.66 15.13
C ALA A 132 5.03 1.82 14.13
N LEU A 133 4.29 2.92 14.27
CA LEU A 133 4.42 4.12 13.43
C LEU A 133 5.44 5.12 13.96
N LYS A 134 5.79 5.01 15.25
CA LYS A 134 6.62 5.98 15.96
C LYS A 134 8.00 6.13 15.31
N GLY A 135 8.40 7.38 15.08
CA GLY A 135 9.68 7.72 14.44
C GLY A 135 9.68 7.59 12.91
N HIS A 136 8.52 7.37 12.28
CA HIS A 136 8.39 7.16 10.85
C HIS A 136 7.47 8.16 10.16
N ASP A 137 7.67 8.30 8.84
CA ASP A 137 6.78 9.02 7.93
C ASP A 137 5.92 7.99 7.19
N THR A 138 4.67 7.86 7.63
CA THR A 138 3.76 6.81 7.19
C THR A 138 2.77 7.33 6.18
N ALA A 139 2.76 6.76 4.97
CA ALA A 139 1.65 6.96 4.03
C ALA A 139 0.43 6.15 4.48
N LEU A 140 -0.76 6.74 4.39
CA LEU A 140 -2.01 6.09 4.74
C LEU A 140 -2.75 5.56 3.50
N ALA A 141 -3.14 4.29 3.53
CA ALA A 141 -3.84 3.59 2.47
C ALA A 141 -5.12 2.91 2.98
N GLY A 142 -6.14 2.77 2.13
CA GLY A 142 -7.39 2.07 2.46
C GLY A 142 -8.64 2.71 1.87
N HIS A 143 -9.72 1.95 1.75
CA HIS A 143 -11.01 2.46 1.23
C HIS A 143 -11.61 3.55 2.12
N SER A 144 -12.53 4.34 1.56
CA SER A 144 -13.40 5.19 2.39
C SER A 144 -14.25 4.30 3.31
N GLY A 145 -14.51 4.75 4.54
CA GLY A 145 -15.34 4.03 5.51
C GLY A 145 -14.61 3.07 6.45
N VAL A 146 -13.39 2.61 6.13
CA VAL A 146 -12.62 1.65 6.97
C VAL A 146 -12.16 2.21 8.32
N GLY A 147 -12.38 3.50 8.60
CA GLY A 147 -12.07 4.13 9.90
C GLY A 147 -10.70 4.80 9.99
N LYS A 148 -10.04 5.14 8.87
CA LYS A 148 -8.76 5.88 8.83
C LYS A 148 -8.74 7.11 9.74
N SER A 149 -9.68 8.04 9.58
CA SER A 149 -9.72 9.26 10.40
C SER A 149 -9.98 8.97 11.88
N SER A 150 -10.82 7.98 12.17
CA SER A 150 -11.11 7.56 13.55
C SER A 150 -9.87 6.96 14.22
N LEU A 151 -9.09 6.15 13.50
CA LEU A 151 -7.81 5.64 14.00
C LEU A 151 -6.81 6.76 14.31
N LEU A 152 -6.70 7.76 13.44
CA LEU A 152 -5.82 8.90 13.69
C LEU A 152 -6.23 9.68 14.95
N ASN A 153 -7.53 9.89 15.17
CA ASN A 153 -8.03 10.51 16.40
C ASN A 153 -7.82 9.64 17.64
N ALA A 154 -7.91 8.31 17.51
CA ALA A 154 -7.66 7.41 18.63
C ALA A 154 -6.18 7.41 19.02
N MET A 155 -5.26 7.50 18.04
CA MET A 155 -3.82 7.55 18.28
C MET A 155 -3.33 8.93 18.75
N ALA A 156 -3.91 10.02 18.26
CA ALA A 156 -3.54 11.40 18.59
C ALA A 156 -4.79 12.28 18.78
N PRO A 157 -5.49 12.16 19.92
CA PRO A 157 -6.75 12.88 20.19
C PRO A 157 -6.66 14.40 20.10
N GLU A 158 -5.49 14.96 20.37
CA GLU A 158 -5.19 16.39 20.32
C GLU A 158 -5.30 16.98 18.90
N LEU A 159 -5.16 16.16 17.86
CA LEU A 159 -5.27 16.60 16.46
C LEU A 159 -6.71 16.93 16.04
N LYS A 160 -7.72 16.46 16.79
CA LYS A 160 -9.16 16.74 16.59
C LYS A 160 -9.57 16.68 15.11
N ILE A 161 -9.19 15.61 14.43
CA ILE A 161 -9.42 15.44 12.99
C ILE A 161 -10.92 15.26 12.76
N HIS A 162 -11.51 16.08 11.90
CA HIS A 162 -12.93 15.92 11.56
C HIS A 162 -13.20 14.55 10.93
N VAL A 163 -13.96 13.72 11.64
CA VAL A 163 -14.53 12.48 11.11
C VAL A 163 -15.86 12.87 10.48
N ASN A 164 -15.90 13.05 9.17
CA ASN A 164 -17.18 13.10 8.49
C ASN A 164 -17.74 11.68 8.48
N GLU A 165 -18.96 11.50 9.00
CA GLU A 165 -19.74 10.28 8.76
C GLU A 165 -19.76 9.99 7.26
N VAL A 166 -19.71 8.71 6.89
CA VAL A 166 -19.73 8.28 5.50
C VAL A 166 -20.91 8.95 4.81
N SER A 167 -20.64 9.97 3.98
CA SER A 167 -21.68 10.75 3.31
C SER A 167 -22.64 9.78 2.60
N PRO A 168 -23.94 9.76 2.94
CA PRO A 168 -24.94 8.90 2.27
C PRO A 168 -25.16 9.27 0.80
N SER A 169 -24.49 10.31 0.30
CA SER A 169 -24.65 10.85 -1.04
C SER A 169 -23.37 10.75 -1.84
N THR A 170 -23.24 9.72 -2.68
CA THR A 170 -22.79 9.87 -4.08
C THR A 170 -22.79 8.52 -4.82
N LYS A 171 -23.98 8.04 -5.18
CA LYS A 171 -24.13 7.36 -6.47
C LYS A 171 -23.80 8.40 -7.55
N LYS A 172 -22.67 8.23 -8.24
CA LYS A 172 -22.08 9.11 -9.28
C LYS A 172 -21.50 10.45 -8.78
N GLY A 173 -20.19 10.63 -8.97
CA GLY A 173 -19.58 11.96 -9.12
C GLY A 173 -18.47 12.32 -8.12
N ARG A 174 -17.22 12.07 -8.51
CA ARG A 174 -16.09 13.00 -8.37
C ARG A 174 -15.86 13.68 -7.00
N HIS A 175 -15.74 12.91 -5.91
CA HIS A 175 -15.06 13.40 -4.70
C HIS A 175 -13.57 13.08 -4.77
N THR A 176 -12.78 14.06 -5.22
CA THR A 176 -11.32 14.03 -5.19
C THR A 176 -10.90 15.01 -4.10
N THR A 177 -10.59 14.55 -2.89
CA THR A 177 -9.76 15.34 -1.97
C THR A 177 -8.48 15.62 -2.75
N THR A 178 -8.14 16.87 -3.04
CA THR A 178 -7.01 17.22 -3.94
C THR A 178 -5.73 17.59 -3.19
N ARG A 179 -5.79 17.65 -1.85
CA ARG A 179 -4.67 18.08 -1.00
C ARG A 179 -4.18 16.93 -0.15
N VAL A 180 -2.86 16.71 -0.19
CA VAL A 180 -2.12 15.90 0.77
C VAL A 180 -2.37 16.48 2.15
N LYS A 181 -2.74 15.65 3.12
CA LYS A 181 -2.82 16.04 4.53
C LYS A 181 -1.70 15.37 5.28
N VAL A 182 -1.00 16.12 6.11
CA VAL A 182 0.05 15.63 6.98
C VAL A 182 -0.43 15.83 8.41
N TYR A 183 -0.34 14.76 9.20
CA TYR A 183 -0.71 14.70 10.60
C TYR A 183 0.57 14.47 11.42
N GLU A 184 0.94 15.44 12.25
CA GLU A 184 2.07 15.31 13.18
C GLU A 184 1.58 14.58 14.42
N MET A 185 1.81 13.27 14.47
CA MET A 185 1.25 12.41 15.53
C MET A 185 2.08 12.46 16.82
N ALA A 186 3.38 12.66 16.69
CA ALA A 186 4.35 12.78 17.78
C ALA A 186 5.68 13.34 17.21
N PRO A 187 6.67 13.69 18.05
CA PRO A 187 8.00 14.05 17.56
C PRO A 187 8.55 13.00 16.59
N ALA A 188 8.99 13.45 15.40
CA ALA A 188 9.48 12.61 14.32
C ALA A 188 8.50 11.51 13.83
N THR A 189 7.20 11.65 14.11
CA THR A 189 6.16 10.68 13.70
C THR A 189 5.08 11.40 12.92
N ARG A 190 4.96 11.09 11.62
CA ARG A 190 3.97 11.75 10.75
C ARG A 190 3.14 10.72 10.00
N VAL A 191 1.84 10.97 9.90
CA VAL A 191 0.95 10.23 9.00
C VAL A 191 0.51 11.13 7.86
N ILE A 192 0.62 10.62 6.64
CA ILE A 192 0.40 11.38 5.41
C ILE A 192 -0.75 10.73 4.64
N ASP A 193 -1.91 11.40 4.62
CA ASP A 193 -3.06 10.99 3.81
C ASP A 193 -2.88 11.54 2.38
N LEU A 194 -2.55 10.63 1.47
CA LEU A 194 -2.26 10.94 0.09
C LEU A 194 -3.56 10.89 -0.73
N PRO A 195 -4.07 12.04 -1.22
CA PRO A 195 -5.24 12.08 -2.07
C PRO A 195 -5.05 11.25 -3.32
N GLY A 196 -5.94 10.29 -3.51
CA GLY A 196 -5.97 9.51 -4.73
C GLY A 196 -5.02 8.33 -4.74
N LEU A 197 -4.74 7.67 -3.61
CA LEU A 197 -4.25 6.28 -3.63
C LEU A 197 -5.35 5.30 -4.14
N LYS A 198 -5.92 5.59 -5.33
CA LYS A 198 -6.86 4.74 -6.07
C LYS A 198 -6.05 3.72 -6.86
N LEU A 199 -5.81 2.57 -6.25
CA LEU A 199 -4.75 1.60 -6.58
C LEU A 199 -4.48 1.29 -8.06
N LEU A 200 -5.49 1.29 -8.91
CA LEU A 200 -5.37 0.88 -10.31
C LEU A 200 -4.58 1.87 -11.17
N ASP A 201 -4.55 3.16 -10.82
CA ASP A 201 -3.87 4.17 -11.65
C ASP A 201 -2.35 4.23 -11.37
N PHE A 202 -1.84 3.52 -10.37
CA PHE A 202 -0.49 3.75 -9.82
C PHE A 202 0.46 2.55 -9.86
N ILE A 203 -0.06 1.33 -10.05
CA ILE A 203 0.76 0.14 -10.23
C ILE A 203 1.16 0.09 -11.72
N ASP A 204 2.28 0.74 -12.04
CA ASP A 204 2.88 0.78 -13.39
C ASP A 204 3.95 -0.30 -13.50
N ILE A 205 3.54 -1.58 -13.42
CA ILE A 205 4.40 -2.74 -13.59
C ILE A 205 3.90 -3.59 -14.77
N HIS A 206 4.82 -4.28 -15.45
CA HIS A 206 4.42 -5.25 -16.45
C HIS A 206 3.77 -6.46 -15.76
N TYR A 207 2.73 -7.06 -16.34
CA TYR A 207 2.03 -8.20 -15.73
C TYR A 207 2.98 -9.36 -15.34
N ALA A 208 4.04 -9.58 -16.15
CA ALA A 208 5.03 -10.62 -15.91
C ALA A 208 5.96 -10.35 -14.71
N GLU A 209 5.98 -9.11 -14.21
CA GLU A 209 6.75 -8.70 -13.04
C GLU A 209 5.94 -8.83 -11.74
N ALA A 210 4.61 -9.03 -11.82
CA ALA A 210 3.73 -9.08 -10.65
C ALA A 210 4.20 -10.10 -9.59
N ARG A 211 4.71 -11.26 -10.03
CA ARG A 211 5.24 -12.32 -9.14
C ARG A 211 6.39 -11.87 -8.24
N LEU A 212 7.14 -10.84 -8.66
CA LEU A 212 8.31 -10.34 -7.93
C LEU A 212 7.94 -9.56 -6.67
N PHE A 213 6.66 -9.21 -6.51
CA PHE A 213 6.14 -8.41 -5.42
C PHE A 213 5.31 -9.22 -4.41
N TYR A 214 5.34 -10.55 -4.54
CA TYR A 214 4.78 -11.51 -3.57
C TYR A 214 5.97 -12.20 -2.89
N ARG A 215 6.22 -11.87 -1.61
CA ARG A 215 7.41 -12.34 -0.86
C ARG A 215 7.54 -13.86 -0.86
N GLU A 216 6.42 -14.52 -0.58
CA GLU A 216 6.33 -15.97 -0.54
C GLU A 216 6.60 -16.61 -1.91
N PHE A 217 6.35 -15.91 -3.02
CA PHE A 217 6.68 -16.42 -4.35
C PHE A 217 8.15 -16.24 -4.68
N VAL A 218 8.73 -15.09 -4.30
CA VAL A 218 10.16 -14.83 -4.48
C VAL A 218 11.00 -15.86 -3.76
N GLU A 219 10.64 -16.24 -2.53
CA GLU A 219 11.33 -17.29 -1.76
C GLU A 219 11.23 -18.68 -2.41
N LEU A 220 10.12 -18.99 -3.06
CA LEU A 220 9.88 -20.29 -3.70
C LEU A 220 10.37 -20.37 -5.15
N ALA A 221 10.57 -19.24 -5.82
CA ALA A 221 10.83 -19.17 -7.26
C ALA A 221 12.09 -19.93 -7.69
N ASP A 222 13.12 -19.99 -6.83
CA ASP A 222 14.37 -20.70 -7.12
C ASP A 222 14.18 -22.22 -7.23
N ASN A 223 13.07 -22.76 -6.72
CA ASN A 223 12.72 -24.18 -6.81
C ASN A 223 11.84 -24.52 -8.02
N CYS A 224 11.47 -23.53 -8.84
CA CYS A 224 10.75 -23.78 -10.09
C CYS A 224 11.67 -24.42 -11.12
N LYS A 225 11.13 -25.31 -11.96
CA LYS A 225 11.86 -25.87 -13.11
C LYS A 225 12.36 -24.81 -14.09
N PHE A 226 11.56 -23.77 -14.31
CA PHE A 226 11.81 -22.73 -15.29
C PHE A 226 12.18 -21.42 -14.61
N ASN A 227 13.26 -20.78 -15.06
CA ASN A 227 13.76 -19.51 -14.51
C ASN A 227 12.80 -18.32 -14.74
N ASP A 228 11.95 -18.41 -15.76
CA ASP A 228 10.97 -17.40 -16.13
C ASP A 228 9.53 -17.77 -15.76
N CYS A 229 9.36 -18.78 -14.89
CA CYS A 229 8.07 -19.27 -14.43
C CYS A 229 7.19 -18.11 -13.92
N GLN A 230 5.99 -17.99 -14.49
CA GLN A 230 4.96 -17.04 -14.07
C GLN A 230 4.05 -17.60 -13.00
N HIS A 231 4.20 -18.88 -12.64
CA HIS A 231 3.38 -19.59 -11.66
C HIS A 231 1.91 -19.66 -12.04
N ILE A 232 1.57 -19.70 -13.33
CA ILE A 232 0.18 -19.77 -13.81
C ILE A 232 -0.04 -21.10 -14.51
N THR A 233 0.50 -21.25 -15.72
CA THR A 233 0.28 -22.43 -16.56
C THR A 233 1.43 -23.44 -16.49
N GLU A 234 2.58 -23.05 -15.96
CA GLU A 234 3.82 -23.84 -16.02
C GLU A 234 3.74 -25.12 -15.20
N ASP A 235 4.24 -26.23 -15.75
CA ASP A 235 4.40 -27.49 -15.03
C ASP A 235 5.59 -27.44 -14.07
N GLN A 236 5.58 -28.28 -13.02
CA GLN A 236 6.67 -28.38 -12.03
C GLN A 236 7.02 -27.01 -11.42
N CYS A 237 5.97 -26.33 -10.95
CA CYS A 237 6.05 -24.99 -10.35
C CYS A 237 5.99 -25.11 -8.82
N ALA A 238 7.08 -24.72 -8.15
CA ALA A 238 7.18 -24.76 -6.70
C ALA A 238 6.09 -23.95 -5.98
N VAL A 239 5.67 -22.81 -6.55
CA VAL A 239 4.56 -22.02 -5.99
C VAL A 239 3.23 -22.78 -6.04
N LYS A 240 2.93 -23.49 -7.14
CA LYS A 240 1.71 -24.30 -7.25
C LYS A 240 1.76 -25.55 -6.38
N GLU A 241 2.94 -26.14 -6.20
CA GLU A 241 3.16 -27.25 -5.27
C GLU A 241 2.98 -26.79 -3.81
N ALA A 242 3.57 -25.65 -3.44
CA ALA A 242 3.41 -25.03 -2.12
C ALA A 242 1.94 -24.65 -1.84
N LEU A 243 1.21 -24.16 -2.85
CA LEU A 243 -0.23 -23.95 -2.78
C LEU A 243 -0.98 -25.26 -2.47
N ALA A 244 -0.64 -26.36 -3.15
CA ALA A 244 -1.26 -27.66 -2.89
C ALA A 244 -0.93 -28.23 -1.50
N ARG A 245 0.21 -27.86 -0.92
CA ARG A 245 0.62 -28.20 0.46
C ARG A 245 0.08 -27.25 1.53
N GLY A 246 -0.57 -26.15 1.15
CA GLY A 246 -1.08 -25.13 2.08
C GLY A 246 -0.02 -24.17 2.62
N GLU A 247 1.18 -24.14 2.05
CA GLU A 247 2.25 -23.19 2.38
C GLU A 247 1.99 -21.81 1.76
N VAL A 248 1.40 -21.78 0.56
CA VAL A 248 0.86 -20.57 -0.06
C VAL A 248 -0.64 -20.53 0.18
N HIS A 249 -1.13 -19.44 0.75
CA HIS A 249 -2.56 -19.30 1.02
C HIS A 249 -3.37 -19.12 -0.28
N PRO A 250 -4.52 -19.80 -0.46
CA PRO A 250 -5.33 -19.70 -1.67
C PRO A 250 -5.75 -18.27 -2.04
N LEU A 251 -6.16 -17.45 -1.05
CA LEU A 251 -6.52 -16.05 -1.27
C LEU A 251 -5.38 -15.21 -1.86
N ARG A 252 -4.13 -15.50 -1.46
CA ARG A 252 -2.94 -14.79 -1.98
C ARG A 252 -2.68 -15.16 -3.43
N TYR A 253 -2.78 -16.44 -3.76
CA TYR A 253 -2.64 -16.91 -5.14
C TYR A 253 -3.78 -16.42 -6.04
N GLU A 254 -5.03 -16.41 -5.55
CA GLU A 254 -6.17 -15.85 -6.28
C GLU A 254 -5.97 -14.34 -6.54
N SER A 255 -5.54 -13.57 -5.53
CA SER A 255 -5.24 -12.15 -5.72
C SER A 255 -4.12 -11.93 -6.74
N TYR A 256 -3.11 -12.80 -6.76
CA TYR A 256 -2.04 -12.72 -7.77
C TYR A 256 -2.60 -12.89 -9.19
N LEU A 257 -3.42 -13.92 -9.42
CA LEU A 257 -4.05 -14.14 -10.73
C LEU A 257 -4.92 -12.95 -11.14
N ASN A 258 -5.73 -12.44 -10.21
CA ASN A 258 -6.59 -11.27 -10.44
C ASN A 258 -5.78 -10.00 -10.75
N LEU A 259 -4.61 -9.82 -10.12
CA LEU A 259 -3.71 -8.72 -10.43
C LEU A 259 -3.11 -8.87 -11.83
N VAL A 260 -2.63 -10.06 -12.19
CA VAL A 260 -2.06 -10.33 -13.52
C VAL A 260 -3.09 -10.10 -14.62
N ASP A 261 -4.31 -10.61 -14.46
CA ASP A 261 -5.41 -10.40 -15.40
C ASP A 261 -5.75 -8.91 -15.55
N SER A 262 -5.88 -8.22 -14.42
CA SER A 262 -6.09 -6.78 -14.39
C SER A 262 -5.00 -6.05 -15.17
N LEU A 263 -3.72 -6.35 -14.95
CA LEU A 263 -2.60 -5.69 -15.64
C LEU A 263 -2.56 -5.98 -17.15
N LYS A 264 -2.94 -7.19 -17.58
CA LYS A 264 -3.05 -7.54 -19.01
C LYS A 264 -4.14 -6.75 -19.72
N ASN A 265 -5.26 -6.50 -19.04
CA ASN A 265 -6.39 -5.76 -19.61
C ASN A 265 -6.14 -4.24 -19.73
N PHE A 266 -5.09 -3.71 -19.08
CA PHE A 266 -4.68 -2.29 -19.18
C PHE A 266 -3.42 -2.06 -20.04
N ALA A 267 -2.80 -3.13 -20.56
CA ALA A 267 -1.55 -3.08 -21.34
C ALA A 267 -1.76 -2.82 -22.84
#